data_AF-A0A838I926-F1
#
_entry.id   AF-A0A838I926-F1
#
_cell.length_a   1.000
_cell.length_b   1.000
_cell.length_c   1.000
_cell.angle_alpha   90.00
_cell.angle_beta   90.00
_cell.angle_gamma   90.00
#
_symmetry.space_group_name_H-M   'P 1'
#
loop_
_entity.id
_entity.type
_entity.pdbx_description
1 polymer ?
#
loop_
_entity_poly.entity_id
_entity_poly.type
_entity_poly.pdbx_seq_one_letter_code
_entity_poly.pdbx_strand_id
1 'polypeptide(L)'
;MSDLPLQRRRRDNPHPGNVAACLMHRERRESAYGVGRREFASLAAMPTFRDFVCLYIAEGTKRSRNSVAIANSTPAVCILADRWIKAMTRRKLEYWLQHHADQSLPALRRFWGSTLAVPPDMITLQRKSNSGQLRGRTWRSRYGVLTIRTNDTLFRARLQAWMDCLQEEWLDSAAPGA
;
A
#
# COMPACT_ATOMS: atom_id res chain seq x y z
N MET A 1 -33.77 -3.39 -23.71
CA MET A 1 -32.40 -3.11 -24.18
C MET A 1 -31.47 -3.72 -23.15
N SER A 2 -30.89 -4.87 -23.48
CA SER A 2 -30.42 -5.88 -22.53
C SER A 2 -29.09 -5.53 -21.87
N ASP A 3 -29.03 -5.69 -20.54
CA ASP A 3 -27.78 -5.69 -19.76
C ASP A 3 -26.92 -6.89 -20.16
N LEU A 4 -25.79 -6.61 -20.81
CA LEU A 4 -24.77 -7.61 -21.08
C LEU A 4 -23.80 -7.65 -19.89
N PRO A 5 -23.64 -8.80 -19.19
CA PRO A 5 -22.56 -8.93 -18.23
C PRO A 5 -21.22 -8.93 -18.98
N LEU A 6 -20.36 -7.96 -18.69
CA LEU A 6 -18.97 -7.92 -19.15
C LEU A 6 -18.22 -9.13 -18.55
N GLN A 7 -18.32 -10.29 -19.19
CA GLN A 7 -17.48 -11.45 -18.90
C GLN A 7 -16.01 -11.05 -19.14
N ARG A 8 -15.29 -10.77 -18.06
CA ARG A 8 -13.83 -10.68 -18.12
C ARG A 8 -13.31 -12.05 -18.56
N ARG A 9 -12.79 -12.16 -19.79
CA ARG A 9 -12.05 -13.34 -20.26
C ARG A 9 -10.99 -13.71 -19.21
N ARG A 10 -11.19 -14.83 -18.53
CA ARG A 10 -10.17 -15.47 -17.70
C ARG A 10 -9.04 -15.88 -18.65
N ARG A 11 -7.88 -15.24 -18.57
CA ARG A 11 -6.66 -15.78 -19.18
C ARG A 11 -6.20 -16.92 -18.29
N ASP A 12 -6.70 -18.11 -18.55
CA ASP A 12 -6.11 -19.33 -18.03
C ASP A 12 -4.80 -19.55 -18.80
N ASN A 13 -3.69 -19.06 -18.24
CA ASN A 13 -2.36 -19.54 -18.61
C ASN A 13 -2.00 -20.65 -17.60
N PRO A 14 -2.25 -21.94 -17.90
CA PRO A 14 -1.76 -23.02 -17.07
C PRO A 14 -0.27 -23.17 -17.33
N HIS A 15 0.55 -22.42 -16.61
CA HIS A 15 1.91 -22.88 -16.38
C HIS A 15 1.83 -23.87 -15.22
N PRO A 16 2.26 -25.14 -15.40
CA PRO A 16 2.39 -26.06 -14.29
C PRO A 16 3.45 -25.49 -13.35
N GLY A 17 2.98 -24.73 -12.35
CA GLY A 17 3.83 -24.21 -11.30
C GLY A 17 4.41 -25.40 -10.56
N ASN A 18 5.73 -25.46 -10.45
CA ASN A 18 6.42 -26.49 -9.69
C ASN A 18 5.80 -26.52 -8.29
N VAL A 19 5.06 -27.61 -7.97
CA VAL A 19 4.30 -27.75 -6.72
C VAL A 19 5.23 -27.58 -5.52
N ALA A 20 6.46 -28.09 -5.60
CA ALA A 20 7.47 -27.91 -4.56
C ALA A 20 7.86 -26.43 -4.36
N ALA A 21 7.99 -25.66 -5.44
CA ALA A 21 8.25 -24.22 -5.33
C ALA A 21 7.04 -23.48 -4.72
N CYS A 22 5.82 -23.84 -5.10
CA CYS A 22 4.60 -23.29 -4.52
C CYS A 22 4.50 -23.54 -3.00
N LEU A 23 4.84 -24.76 -2.57
CA LEU A 23 4.89 -25.17 -1.16
C LEU A 23 5.99 -24.41 -0.41
N MET A 24 7.21 -24.40 -0.91
CA MET A 24 8.33 -23.65 -0.32
C MET A 24 7.99 -22.15 -0.17
N HIS A 25 7.37 -21.54 -1.18
CA HIS A 25 6.95 -20.14 -1.09
C HIS A 25 5.83 -19.94 -0.08
N ARG A 26 4.95 -20.92 0.13
CA ARG A 26 3.89 -20.88 1.14
C ARG A 26 4.50 -20.95 2.54
N GLU A 27 5.39 -21.90 2.80
CA GLU A 27 6.08 -22.06 4.08
C GLU A 27 6.82 -20.78 4.49
N ARG A 28 7.54 -20.15 3.54
CA ARG A 28 8.23 -18.87 3.82
C ARG A 28 7.26 -17.76 4.22
N ARG A 29 6.06 -17.72 3.64
CA ARG A 29 5.04 -16.72 4.00
C ARG A 29 4.42 -17.01 5.35
N GLU A 30 4.11 -18.26 5.64
CA GLU A 30 3.57 -18.68 6.95
C GLU A 30 4.58 -18.43 8.06
N SER A 31 5.86 -18.71 7.81
CA SER A 31 6.96 -18.34 8.72
C SER A 31 7.04 -16.83 8.94
N ALA A 32 7.00 -16.03 7.86
CA ALA A 32 7.01 -14.57 7.97
C ALA A 32 5.76 -14.03 8.70
N TYR A 33 4.59 -14.61 8.47
CA TYR A 33 3.38 -14.29 9.22
C TYR A 33 3.56 -14.58 10.71
N GLY A 34 4.12 -15.75 11.06
CA GLY A 34 4.44 -16.10 12.44
C GLY A 34 5.45 -15.16 13.10
N VAL A 35 6.46 -14.67 12.35
CA VAL A 35 7.34 -13.59 12.81
C VAL A 35 6.54 -12.32 13.10
N GLY A 36 5.64 -11.94 12.18
CA GLY A 36 4.75 -10.79 12.31
C GLY A 36 3.93 -10.81 13.61
N ARG A 37 3.33 -11.97 13.94
CA ARG A 37 2.59 -12.17 15.21
C ARG A 37 3.49 -11.90 16.42
N ARG A 38 4.71 -12.46 16.45
CA ARG A 38 5.62 -12.37 17.60
C ARG A 38 6.15 -10.97 17.85
N GLU A 39 6.45 -10.21 16.80
CA GLU A 39 7.02 -8.87 16.94
C GLU A 39 5.95 -7.79 17.17
N PHE A 40 4.67 -8.09 16.90
CA PHE A 40 3.59 -7.09 16.90
C PHE A 40 3.56 -6.30 18.20
N ALA A 41 3.56 -6.95 19.38
CA ALA A 41 3.50 -6.25 20.66
C ALA A 41 4.63 -5.23 20.84
N SER A 42 5.86 -5.59 20.45
CA SER A 42 7.01 -4.70 20.55
C SER A 42 6.92 -3.52 19.57
N LEU A 43 6.46 -3.76 18.34
CA LEU A 43 6.28 -2.71 17.34
C LEU A 43 5.11 -1.80 17.68
N ALA A 44 4.01 -2.36 18.20
CA ALA A 44 2.81 -1.62 18.58
C ALA A 44 3.02 -0.67 19.76
N ALA A 45 4.05 -0.90 20.58
CA ALA A 45 4.54 0.03 21.59
C ALA A 45 5.34 1.22 20.99
N MET A 46 5.84 1.09 19.76
CA MET A 46 6.54 2.19 19.10
C MET A 46 5.54 3.26 18.63
N PRO A 47 5.86 4.56 18.83
CA PRO A 47 5.00 5.64 18.36
C PRO A 47 4.63 5.48 16.89
N THR A 48 3.35 5.65 16.57
CA THR A 48 2.77 5.63 15.21
C THR A 48 2.83 4.31 14.43
N PHE A 49 3.31 3.21 15.01
CA PHE A 49 3.25 1.92 14.32
C PHE A 49 1.81 1.45 14.12
N ARG A 50 0.98 1.53 15.17
CA ARG A 50 -0.45 1.24 15.09
C ARG A 50 -1.13 2.12 14.05
N ASP A 51 -0.81 3.42 14.00
CA ASP A 51 -1.33 4.35 12.99
C ASP A 51 -0.95 3.92 11.57
N PHE A 52 0.27 3.43 11.36
CA PHE A 52 0.70 2.90 10.06
C PHE A 52 -0.08 1.64 9.66
N VAL A 53 -0.32 0.72 10.59
CA VAL A 53 -1.12 -0.48 10.32
C VAL A 53 -2.57 -0.09 10.02
N CYS A 54 -3.18 0.79 10.81
CA CYS A 54 -4.51 1.38 10.54
C CYS A 54 -4.57 2.02 9.15
N LEU A 55 -3.57 2.83 8.82
CA LEU A 55 -3.48 3.49 7.52
C LEU A 55 -3.41 2.46 6.38
N TYR A 56 -2.67 1.38 6.54
CA TYR A 56 -2.62 0.32 5.54
C TYR A 56 -3.96 -0.42 5.42
N ILE A 57 -4.68 -0.62 6.53
CA ILE A 57 -6.04 -1.19 6.51
C ILE A 57 -6.98 -0.29 5.69
N ALA A 58 -6.90 1.03 5.86
CA ALA A 58 -7.78 1.98 5.16
C ALA A 58 -7.38 2.22 3.69
N GLU A 59 -6.11 2.55 3.44
CA GLU A 59 -5.62 3.11 2.16
C GLU A 59 -4.66 2.15 1.42
N GLY A 60 -4.30 1.03 2.04
CA GLY A 60 -3.36 0.06 1.47
C GLY A 60 -3.99 -0.82 0.38
N THR A 61 -3.20 -1.14 -0.65
CA THR A 61 -3.63 -2.07 -1.72
C THR A 61 -3.59 -3.52 -1.24
N LYS A 62 -4.74 -4.20 -1.33
CA LYS A 62 -4.88 -5.62 -0.96
C LYS A 62 -4.95 -6.54 -2.18
N ARG A 63 -4.73 -6.00 -3.39
CA ARG A 63 -4.87 -6.74 -4.66
C ARG A 63 -3.77 -7.79 -4.90
N SER A 64 -2.64 -7.67 -4.21
CA SER A 64 -1.48 -8.53 -4.40
C SER A 64 -0.93 -8.96 -3.05
N ARG A 65 -0.63 -10.26 -2.93
CA ARG A 65 0.05 -10.84 -1.76
C ARG A 65 1.57 -10.62 -1.76
N ASN A 66 2.11 -10.03 -2.82
CA ASN A 66 3.56 -9.89 -3.04
C ASN A 66 4.06 -8.45 -2.92
N SER A 67 3.17 -7.50 -2.60
CA SER A 67 3.51 -6.09 -2.57
C SER A 67 2.78 -5.37 -1.46
N VAL A 68 3.46 -4.40 -0.88
CA VAL A 68 2.88 -3.41 0.03
C VAL A 68 2.82 -2.10 -0.74
N ALA A 69 1.64 -1.48 -0.82
CA ALA A 69 1.53 -0.13 -1.33
C ALA A 69 0.44 0.67 -0.61
N ILE A 70 0.69 1.94 -0.36
CA ILE A 70 -0.25 2.91 0.20
C ILE A 70 -0.32 4.10 -0.77
N ALA A 71 -1.53 4.56 -1.07
CA ALA A 71 -1.76 5.74 -1.88
C ALA A 71 -2.45 6.82 -1.05
N ASN A 72 -1.89 8.04 -1.01
CA ASN A 72 -2.52 9.16 -0.33
C ASN A 72 -2.12 10.51 -0.94
N SER A 73 -2.89 11.57 -0.68
CA SER A 73 -2.57 12.94 -1.12
C SER A 73 -2.08 13.85 0.00
N THR A 74 -2.20 13.40 1.25
CA THR A 74 -1.79 14.15 2.45
C THR A 74 -0.31 13.90 2.75
N PRO A 75 0.54 14.94 2.78
CA PRO A 75 1.99 14.77 2.98
C PRO A 75 2.37 14.03 4.26
N ALA A 76 1.76 14.38 5.40
CA ALA A 76 2.05 13.74 6.69
C ALA A 76 1.76 12.22 6.68
N VAL A 77 0.69 11.81 6.00
CA VAL A 77 0.32 10.40 5.83
C VAL A 77 1.36 9.66 4.98
N CYS A 78 1.79 10.28 3.87
CA CYS A 78 2.84 9.72 3.02
C CYS A 78 4.20 9.62 3.74
N ILE A 79 4.57 10.61 4.56
CA ILE A 79 5.80 10.55 5.37
C ILE A 79 5.75 9.38 6.36
N LEU A 80 4.62 9.22 7.06
CA LEU A 80 4.42 8.12 8.00
C LEU A 80 4.55 6.75 7.30
N ALA A 81 3.86 6.59 6.16
CA ALA A 81 3.92 5.39 5.35
C ALA A 81 5.34 5.10 4.83
N ASP A 82 6.00 6.10 4.28
CA ASP A 82 7.36 6.00 3.74
C ASP A 82 8.36 5.54 4.80
N ARG A 83 8.33 6.16 5.98
CA ARG A 83 9.20 5.81 7.11
C ARG A 83 9.06 4.34 7.50
N TRP A 84 7.84 3.87 7.71
CA TRP A 84 7.60 2.49 8.15
C TRP A 84 7.87 1.48 7.04
N ILE A 85 7.54 1.77 5.78
CA ILE A 85 7.89 0.88 4.66
C ILE A 85 9.41 0.78 4.54
N LYS A 86 10.15 1.90 4.57
CA LYS A 86 11.63 1.90 4.54
C LYS A 86 12.24 1.09 5.70
N ALA A 87 11.67 1.18 6.89
CA ALA A 87 12.15 0.44 8.06
C ALA A 87 11.93 -1.08 7.95
N MET A 88 10.89 -1.51 7.22
CA MET A 88 10.44 -2.90 7.22
C MET A 88 10.95 -3.74 6.05
N THR A 89 11.52 -3.12 5.02
CA THR A 89 12.08 -3.83 3.87
C THR A 89 13.48 -3.33 3.49
N ARG A 90 14.27 -4.25 2.91
CA ARG A 90 15.51 -3.92 2.18
C ARG A 90 15.27 -3.84 0.67
N ARG A 91 14.06 -4.13 0.19
CA ARG A 91 13.70 -4.05 -1.23
C ARG A 91 13.58 -2.59 -1.66
N LYS A 92 13.75 -2.35 -2.96
CA LYS A 92 13.57 -1.02 -3.56
C LYS A 92 12.15 -0.51 -3.31
N LEU A 93 12.05 0.78 -2.99
CA LEU A 93 10.79 1.51 -2.98
C LEU A 93 10.55 2.16 -4.34
N GLU A 94 9.30 2.15 -4.77
CA GLU A 94 8.80 2.80 -5.97
C GLU A 94 7.83 3.90 -5.56
N TYR A 95 7.96 5.08 -6.20
CA TYR A 95 7.10 6.24 -5.96
C TYR A 95 6.36 6.60 -7.24
N TRP A 96 5.04 6.54 -7.20
CA TRP A 96 4.18 6.78 -8.36
C TRP A 96 3.24 7.93 -8.03
N LEU A 97 3.34 9.03 -8.75
CA LEU A 97 2.54 10.23 -8.51
C LEU A 97 1.48 10.40 -9.58
N GLN A 98 0.23 10.24 -9.18
CA GLN A 98 -0.91 10.55 -10.02
C GLN A 98 -1.19 12.06 -9.99
N HIS A 99 -1.18 12.68 -11.17
CA HIS A 99 -1.38 14.12 -11.32
C HIS A 99 -2.46 14.44 -12.37
N HIS A 100 -3.00 15.64 -12.29
CA HIS A 100 -3.94 16.21 -13.27
C HIS A 100 -3.20 16.96 -14.38
N ALA A 101 -3.92 17.27 -15.46
CA ALA A 101 -3.34 17.86 -16.66
C ALA A 101 -2.86 19.31 -16.47
N ASP A 102 -3.46 20.02 -15.53
CA ASP A 102 -3.22 21.43 -15.18
C ASP A 102 -2.11 21.62 -14.14
N GLN A 103 -1.57 20.53 -13.57
CA GLN A 103 -0.54 20.61 -12.54
C GLN A 103 0.88 20.69 -13.13
N SER A 104 1.72 21.51 -12.50
CA SER A 104 3.13 21.63 -12.87
C SER A 104 3.93 20.39 -12.42
N LEU A 105 4.33 19.55 -13.38
CA LEU A 105 5.09 18.33 -13.13
C LEU A 105 6.43 18.55 -12.41
N PRO A 106 7.24 19.56 -12.79
CA PRO A 106 8.48 19.84 -12.07
C PRO A 106 8.24 20.28 -10.62
N ALA A 107 7.19 21.07 -10.36
CA ALA A 107 6.85 21.51 -9.01
C ALA A 107 6.41 20.32 -8.13
N LEU A 108 5.59 19.42 -8.68
CA LEU A 108 5.15 18.21 -7.99
C LEU A 108 6.31 17.28 -7.62
N ARG A 109 7.24 17.04 -8.54
CA ARG A 109 8.45 16.23 -8.27
C ARG A 109 9.32 16.86 -7.19
N ARG A 110 9.57 18.17 -7.25
CA ARG A 110 10.33 18.88 -6.22
C ARG A 110 9.67 18.78 -4.86
N PHE A 111 8.36 19.03 -4.80
CA PHE A 111 7.59 18.96 -3.56
C PHE A 111 7.68 17.59 -2.89
N TRP A 112 7.38 16.51 -3.63
CA TRP A 112 7.42 15.17 -3.04
C TRP A 112 8.84 14.66 -2.79
N GLY A 113 9.79 15.03 -3.65
CA GLY A 113 11.21 14.72 -3.44
C GLY A 113 11.74 15.33 -2.14
N SER A 114 11.44 16.61 -1.89
CA SER A 114 11.82 17.25 -0.62
C SER A 114 11.04 16.67 0.57
N THR A 115 9.73 16.41 0.40
CA THR A 115 8.86 15.89 1.47
C THR A 115 9.30 14.52 1.97
N LEU A 116 9.73 13.63 1.09
CA LEU A 116 10.15 12.26 1.44
C LEU A 116 11.67 12.09 1.53
N ALA A 117 12.44 13.18 1.34
CA ALA A 117 13.89 13.16 1.22
C ALA A 117 14.38 12.11 0.20
N VAL A 118 13.78 12.11 -1.00
CA VAL A 118 14.18 11.23 -2.12
C VAL A 118 14.53 12.06 -3.35
N PRO A 119 15.46 11.59 -4.19
CA PRO A 119 15.72 12.20 -5.49
C PRO A 119 14.43 12.36 -6.32
N PRO A 120 14.13 13.57 -6.87
CA PRO A 120 12.88 13.83 -7.58
C PRO A 120 12.65 12.95 -8.83
N ASP A 121 13.72 12.40 -9.40
CA ASP A 121 13.73 11.48 -10.54
C ASP A 121 13.29 10.05 -10.17
N MET A 122 13.35 9.67 -8.89
CA MET A 122 12.74 8.43 -8.39
C MET A 122 11.21 8.44 -8.44
N ILE A 123 10.60 9.63 -8.64
CA ILE A 123 9.15 9.81 -8.68
C ILE A 123 8.66 9.67 -10.13
N THR A 124 8.03 8.53 -10.39
CA THR A 124 7.36 8.24 -11.65
C THR A 124 6.05 9.00 -11.70
N LEU A 125 5.87 9.83 -12.73
CA LEU A 125 4.64 10.60 -12.93
C LEU A 125 3.64 9.78 -13.75
N GLN A 126 2.40 9.73 -13.29
CA GLN A 126 1.29 9.09 -13.99
C GLN A 126 0.18 10.11 -14.21
N ARG A 127 -0.10 10.45 -15.47
CA ARG A 127 -1.23 11.31 -15.78
C ARG A 127 -2.52 10.58 -15.43
N LYS A 128 -3.36 11.18 -14.61
CA LYS A 128 -4.69 10.67 -14.34
C LYS A 128 -5.60 10.99 -15.52
N SER A 129 -5.93 9.98 -16.32
CA SER A 129 -6.95 10.09 -17.37
C SER A 129 -8.33 10.00 -16.73
N ASN A 130 -8.98 11.15 -16.51
CA ASN A 130 -10.41 11.14 -16.26
C ASN A 130 -11.13 10.80 -17.58
N SER A 131 -12.20 10.01 -17.53
CA SER A 131 -13.03 9.60 -18.68
C SER A 131 -13.79 10.75 -19.37
N GLY A 132 -13.32 12.00 -19.27
CA GLY A 132 -13.98 13.20 -19.77
C GLY A 132 -15.18 13.67 -18.93
N GLN A 133 -15.72 12.83 -18.05
CA GLN A 133 -16.97 13.09 -17.30
C GLN A 133 -16.83 13.95 -16.02
N LEU A 134 -15.66 14.55 -15.78
CA LEU A 134 -15.37 15.27 -14.52
C LEU A 134 -14.95 16.74 -14.75
N ARG A 135 -15.39 17.37 -15.84
CA ARG A 135 -15.20 18.81 -16.07
C ARG A 135 -15.88 19.62 -14.95
N GLY A 136 -15.16 20.56 -14.33
CA GLY A 136 -15.72 21.55 -13.39
C GLY A 136 -15.56 21.30 -11.89
N ARG A 137 -14.92 20.21 -11.43
CA ARG A 137 -14.61 20.03 -10.00
C ARG A 137 -13.27 20.67 -9.62
N THR A 138 -13.28 21.49 -8.58
CA THR A 138 -12.06 21.93 -7.88
C THR A 138 -11.43 20.74 -7.19
N TRP A 139 -10.27 20.31 -7.67
CA TRP A 139 -9.62 19.11 -7.16
C TRP A 139 -8.86 19.42 -5.86
N ARG A 140 -9.20 18.73 -4.76
CA ARG A 140 -8.61 18.99 -3.43
C ARG A 140 -7.16 18.50 -3.28
N SER A 141 -6.69 17.57 -4.12
CA SER A 141 -5.31 17.06 -4.05
C SER A 141 -4.33 17.99 -4.78
N ARG A 142 -3.99 19.13 -4.14
CA ARG A 142 -3.05 20.15 -4.63
C ARG A 142 -1.74 19.54 -5.14
N TYR A 143 -1.26 18.49 -4.49
CA TYR A 143 0.00 17.82 -4.80
C TYR A 143 -0.17 16.46 -5.47
N GLY A 144 -1.34 16.16 -6.03
CA GLY A 144 -1.64 14.85 -6.61
C GLY A 144 -1.82 13.75 -5.56
N VAL A 145 -1.86 12.50 -6.00
CA VAL A 145 -1.93 11.32 -5.13
C VAL A 145 -0.65 10.53 -5.30
N LEU A 146 0.14 10.42 -4.23
CA LEU A 146 1.38 9.66 -4.23
C LEU A 146 1.11 8.23 -3.76
N THR A 147 1.60 7.26 -4.52
CA THR A 147 1.66 5.86 -4.12
C THR A 147 3.10 5.49 -3.77
N ILE A 148 3.30 5.02 -2.55
CA ILE A 148 4.56 4.44 -2.08
C ILE A 148 4.40 2.93 -2.12
N ARG A 149 5.29 2.24 -2.84
CA ARG A 149 5.17 0.79 -3.10
C ARG A 149 6.50 0.08 -2.90
N THR A 150 6.43 -1.16 -2.44
CA THR A 150 7.51 -2.13 -2.57
C THR A 150 6.97 -3.51 -2.97
N ASN A 151 7.79 -4.30 -3.65
CA ASN A 151 7.51 -5.70 -3.97
C ASN A 151 8.25 -6.60 -2.98
N ASP A 152 7.62 -6.82 -1.83
CA ASP A 152 8.15 -7.66 -0.76
C ASP A 152 7.04 -8.56 -0.20
N THR A 153 7.07 -9.82 -0.61
CA THR A 153 6.12 -10.85 -0.18
C THR A 153 6.23 -11.17 1.31
N LEU A 154 7.42 -11.12 1.90
CA LEU A 154 7.61 -11.47 3.31
C LEU A 154 7.16 -10.32 4.20
N PHE A 155 7.50 -9.09 3.84
CA PHE A 155 6.95 -7.91 4.50
C PHE A 155 5.43 -7.87 4.40
N ARG A 156 4.85 -8.16 3.23
CA ARG A 156 3.38 -8.22 3.08
C ARG A 156 2.74 -9.29 3.98
N ALA A 157 3.39 -10.43 4.20
CA ALA A 157 2.92 -11.48 5.11
C ALA A 157 2.99 -11.05 6.58
N ARG A 158 4.08 -10.41 7.02
CA ARG A 158 4.18 -9.81 8.36
C ARG A 158 3.12 -8.74 8.59
N LEU A 159 2.92 -7.86 7.61
CA LEU A 159 1.89 -6.83 7.65
C LEU A 159 0.47 -7.41 7.74
N GLN A 160 0.22 -8.58 7.15
CA GLN A 160 -1.06 -9.27 7.36
C GLN A 160 -1.23 -9.66 8.83
N ALA A 161 -0.21 -10.27 9.45
CA ALA A 161 -0.28 -10.65 10.85
C ALA A 161 -0.52 -9.45 11.77
N TRP A 162 0.12 -8.30 11.50
CA TRP A 162 -0.10 -7.10 12.29
C TRP A 162 -1.51 -6.52 12.13
N MET A 163 -2.08 -6.58 10.91
CA MET A 163 -3.48 -6.20 10.70
C MET A 163 -4.41 -7.09 11.52
N ASP A 164 -4.19 -8.40 11.48
CA ASP A 164 -5.03 -9.37 12.18
C ASP A 164 -4.93 -9.15 13.70
N CYS A 165 -3.72 -8.99 14.26
CA CYS A 165 -3.54 -8.67 15.68
C CYS A 165 -4.24 -7.37 16.09
N LEU A 166 -4.13 -6.31 15.27
CA LEU A 166 -4.77 -5.04 15.58
C LEU A 166 -6.31 -5.14 15.52
N GLN A 167 -6.83 -5.93 14.58
CA GLN A 167 -8.26 -6.19 14.46
C GLN A 167 -8.78 -7.05 15.61
N GLU A 168 -8.02 -8.05 16.06
CA GLU A 168 -8.29 -8.82 17.28
C GLU A 168 -8.37 -7.88 18.49
N GLU A 169 -7.39 -6.98 18.67
CA GLU A 169 -7.41 -5.97 19.75
C GLU A 169 -8.68 -5.09 19.70
N TRP A 170 -9.16 -4.70 18.52
CA TRP A 170 -10.39 -3.91 18.39
C TRP A 170 -11.64 -4.68 18.82
N LEU A 171 -11.70 -5.98 18.52
CA LEU A 171 -12.81 -6.85 18.89
C LEU A 171 -12.79 -7.16 20.40
N ASP A 172 -11.61 -7.36 20.98
CA ASP A 172 -11.44 -7.60 22.42
C ASP A 172 -11.71 -6.33 23.26
N SER A 173 -11.39 -5.16 22.70
CA SER A 173 -11.70 -3.86 23.33
C SER A 173 -13.21 -3.55 23.35
N ALA A 174 -14.01 -4.30 22.59
CA ALA A 174 -15.44 -4.07 22.42
C ALA A 174 -16.32 -4.86 23.39
N ALA A 175 -15.88 -5.07 24.64
CA ALA A 175 -16.79 -5.38 25.74
C ALA A 175 -17.25 -4.05 26.41
N PRO A 176 -18.46 -3.54 26.12
CA PRO A 176 -18.99 -2.42 26.87
C PRO A 176 -19.53 -2.97 28.20
N GLY A 177 -18.84 -2.68 29.29
CA GLY A 177 -19.35 -2.84 30.66
C GLY A 177 -18.74 -3.99 31.46
N ALA A 178 -17.76 -3.64 32.30
CA ALA A 178 -17.58 -4.19 33.64
C ALA A 178 -17.49 -3.02 34.62
#